data_AF-A0A918XIJ1-F1
#
_entry.id   AF-A0A918XIJ1-F1
#
_cell.length_a   1.000
_cell.length_b   1.000
_cell.length_c   1.000
_cell.angle_alpha   90.00
_cell.angle_beta   90.00
_cell.angle_gamma   90.00
#
_symmetry.space_group_name_H-M   'P 1'
#
loop_
_entity.id
_entity.type
_entity.pdbx_description
1 polymer ?
#
loop_
_entity_poly.entity_id
_entity_poly.type
_entity_poly.pdbx_seq_one_letter_code
_entity_poly.pdbx_strand_id
1 'polypeptide(L)'
;MNVFYRLCLVASLSLLATGCVFIDGKHVNKDDWWDTQRDNREAISRLEIGMEREAVINRLGAPDDSEAFNTDDGKEVRILFYRTNHKHSDGETTRDETTPLVFQDDVLTGWGHSVYEAVR
;
A
#
# COMPACT_ATOMS: atom_id res chain seq x y z
N MET A 1 59.54 -1.43 13.63
CA MET A 1 58.73 -0.43 12.90
C MET A 1 57.49 -1.00 12.19
N ASN A 2 57.12 -2.28 12.38
CA ASN A 2 56.01 -2.92 11.63
C ASN A 2 54.69 -3.05 12.43
N VAL A 3 54.64 -2.56 13.66
CA VAL A 3 53.44 -2.63 14.53
C VAL A 3 52.54 -1.41 14.33
N PHE A 4 53.10 -0.24 14.04
CA PHE A 4 52.34 1.01 13.84
C PHE A 4 51.44 0.98 12.59
N TYR A 5 51.85 0.28 11.52
CA TYR A 5 51.05 0.19 10.29
C TYR A 5 49.80 -0.69 10.45
N ARG A 6 49.82 -1.65 11.40
CA ARG A 6 48.66 -2.51 11.69
C ARG A 6 47.60 -1.78 12.51
N LEU A 7 47.98 -0.78 13.30
CA LEU A 7 47.03 0.02 14.09
C LEU A 7 46.27 1.05 13.24
N CYS A 8 46.84 1.49 12.11
CA CYS A 8 46.17 2.44 11.21
C CYS A 8 45.12 1.82 10.29
N LEU A 9 45.09 0.48 10.15
CA LEU A 9 44.19 -0.21 9.22
C LEU A 9 42.77 -0.44 9.77
N VAL A 10 42.50 -0.13 11.03
CA VAL A 10 41.20 -0.37 11.68
C VAL A 10 40.34 0.90 11.76
N ALA A 11 40.89 2.08 11.46
CA ALA A 11 40.21 3.36 11.68
C ALA A 11 39.44 3.92 10.46
N SER A 12 39.45 3.25 9.31
CA SER A 12 38.86 3.78 8.06
C SER A 12 37.51 3.19 7.66
N LEU A 13 36.86 2.39 8.51
CA LEU A 13 35.61 1.67 8.16
C LEU A 13 34.42 2.01 9.07
N SER A 14 34.20 3.28 9.39
CA SER A 14 33.03 3.71 10.19
C SER A 14 32.24 4.91 9.63
N LEU A 15 32.42 5.25 8.35
CA LEU A 15 31.71 6.37 7.70
C LEU A 15 30.54 5.98 6.79
N LEU A 16 30.10 4.72 6.81
CA LEU A 16 28.93 4.27 6.03
C LEU A 16 27.78 3.90 6.95
N ALA A 17 27.03 4.90 7.41
CA ALA A 17 25.57 4.84 7.57
C ALA A 17 25.05 6.05 8.35
N THR A 18 25.23 7.27 7.81
CA THR A 18 24.23 8.31 8.05
C THR A 18 23.05 8.03 7.12
N GLY A 19 22.30 6.96 7.43
CA GLY A 19 21.01 6.70 6.82
C GLY A 19 20.01 7.70 7.37
N CYS A 20 19.98 8.90 6.80
CA CYS A 20 18.86 9.79 7.00
C CYS A 20 17.67 9.16 6.27
N VAL A 21 16.76 8.53 7.02
CA VAL A 21 15.43 8.24 6.50
C VAL A 21 14.74 9.59 6.34
N PHE A 22 14.68 10.08 5.09
CA PHE A 22 13.82 11.18 4.74
C PHE A 22 12.40 10.60 4.63
N ILE A 23 11.61 10.75 5.70
CA ILE A 23 10.16 10.69 5.58
C ILE A 23 9.76 12.05 5.04
N ASP A 24 9.45 12.11 3.74
CA ASP A 24 8.78 13.27 3.14
C ASP A 24 7.41 13.38 3.80
N GLY A 25 7.33 14.17 4.87
CA GLY A 25 6.09 14.54 5.51
C GLY A 25 5.34 15.45 4.56
N LYS A 26 4.64 14.86 3.58
CA LYS A 26 3.78 15.63 2.69
C LYS A 26 2.74 16.34 3.55
N HIS A 27 2.80 17.67 3.54
CA HIS A 27 1.70 18.51 3.97
C HIS A 27 0.48 18.09 3.14
N VAL A 28 -0.43 17.32 3.74
CA VAL A 28 -1.66 16.88 3.07
C VAL A 28 -2.49 18.14 2.83
N ASN A 29 -2.46 18.66 1.61
CA ASN A 29 -3.32 19.79 1.28
C ASN A 29 -4.76 19.29 1.28
N LYS A 30 -5.70 20.13 1.71
CA LYS A 30 -7.14 19.80 1.64
C LYS A 30 -7.64 19.56 0.21
N ASP A 31 -6.85 19.87 -0.79
CA ASP A 31 -7.17 19.58 -2.19
C ASP A 31 -6.75 18.15 -2.59
N ASP A 32 -5.69 17.60 -1.98
CA ASP A 32 -5.06 16.33 -2.39
C ASP A 32 -5.95 15.11 -2.14
N TRP A 33 -6.64 15.08 -1.00
CA TRP A 33 -7.44 13.92 -0.59
C TRP A 33 -8.76 13.81 -1.40
N TRP A 34 -9.33 14.94 -1.84
CA TRP A 34 -10.49 14.95 -2.72
C TRP A 34 -10.14 14.43 -4.12
N ASP A 35 -9.01 14.89 -4.66
CA ASP A 35 -8.50 14.41 -5.94
C ASP A 35 -8.17 12.91 -5.87
N THR A 36 -7.50 12.46 -4.82
CA THR A 36 -7.21 11.03 -4.60
C THR A 36 -8.49 10.18 -4.60
N GLN A 37 -9.54 10.60 -3.91
CA GLN A 37 -10.82 9.88 -3.88
C GLN A 37 -11.51 9.84 -5.25
N ARG A 38 -11.46 10.95 -5.99
CA ARG A 38 -12.02 11.00 -7.35
C ARG A 38 -11.25 10.06 -8.28
N ASP A 39 -9.92 10.14 -8.24
CA ASP A 39 -9.04 9.36 -9.11
C ASP A 39 -9.16 7.86 -8.80
N ASN A 40 -9.24 7.47 -7.51
CA ASN A 40 -9.51 6.10 -7.10
C ASN A 40 -10.87 5.60 -7.61
N ARG A 41 -11.95 6.36 -7.43
CA ARG A 41 -13.29 5.98 -7.94
C ARG A 41 -13.28 5.80 -9.46
N GLU A 42 -12.65 6.73 -10.16
CA GLU A 42 -12.49 6.67 -11.61
C GLU A 42 -11.69 5.45 -12.05
N ALA A 43 -10.54 5.17 -11.39
CA ALA A 43 -9.73 4.00 -11.69
C ALA A 43 -10.49 2.70 -11.44
N ILE A 44 -11.19 2.58 -10.30
CA ILE A 44 -11.98 1.42 -9.89
C ILE A 44 -13.13 1.16 -10.88
N SER A 45 -13.82 2.21 -11.34
CA SER A 45 -14.91 2.07 -12.33
C SER A 45 -14.48 1.49 -13.68
N ARG A 46 -13.17 1.44 -13.92
CA ARG A 46 -12.55 0.92 -15.14
C ARG A 46 -11.81 -0.40 -14.91
N LEU A 47 -11.95 -1.01 -13.72
CA LEU A 47 -11.38 -2.33 -13.46
C LEU A 47 -12.22 -3.43 -14.09
N GLU A 48 -11.56 -4.52 -14.42
CA GLU A 48 -12.18 -5.72 -14.96
C GLU A 48 -11.81 -6.92 -14.09
N ILE A 49 -12.77 -7.81 -13.87
CA ILE A 49 -12.52 -9.10 -13.21
C ILE A 49 -11.48 -9.87 -14.03
N GLY A 50 -10.51 -10.48 -13.36
CA GLY A 50 -9.40 -11.17 -14.01
C GLY A 50 -8.12 -10.34 -14.12
N MET A 51 -8.14 -9.05 -13.76
CA MET A 51 -6.91 -8.25 -13.73
C MET A 51 -5.93 -8.74 -12.66
N GLU A 52 -4.65 -8.84 -13.03
CA GLU A 52 -3.55 -9.11 -12.11
C GLU A 52 -3.41 -8.00 -11.05
N ARG A 53 -3.18 -8.40 -9.79
CA ARG A 53 -3.03 -7.47 -8.66
C ARG A 53 -1.99 -6.40 -8.92
N GLU A 54 -0.86 -6.77 -9.51
CA GLU A 54 0.21 -5.83 -9.84
C GLU A 54 -0.26 -4.76 -10.85
N ALA A 55 -1.04 -5.14 -11.86
CA ALA A 55 -1.60 -4.18 -12.82
C ALA A 55 -2.58 -3.21 -12.15
N VAL A 56 -3.36 -3.69 -11.18
CA VAL A 56 -4.26 -2.86 -10.38
C VAL A 56 -3.46 -1.88 -9.50
N ILE A 57 -2.42 -2.35 -8.79
CA ILE A 57 -1.54 -1.50 -7.97
C ILE A 57 -0.80 -0.47 -8.84
N ASN A 58 -0.31 -0.85 -10.02
CA ASN A 58 0.35 0.08 -10.93
C ASN A 58 -0.59 1.20 -11.42
N ARG A 59 -1.91 0.95 -11.42
CA ARG A 59 -2.93 1.91 -11.84
C ARG A 59 -3.42 2.80 -10.70
N LEU A 60 -3.64 2.23 -9.50
CA LEU A 60 -4.19 2.96 -8.34
C LEU A 60 -3.13 3.46 -7.36
N GLY A 61 -1.89 2.98 -7.47
CA GLY A 61 -0.86 3.18 -6.46
C GLY A 61 -0.97 2.21 -5.28
N ALA A 62 -0.20 2.49 -4.24
CA ALA A 62 -0.24 1.73 -3.00
C ALA A 62 -1.62 1.91 -2.31
N PRO A 63 -2.23 0.84 -1.78
CA PRO A 63 -3.48 0.95 -1.04
C PRO A 63 -3.27 1.66 0.30
N ASP A 64 -4.34 2.23 0.86
CA ASP A 64 -4.33 2.80 2.20
C ASP A 64 -4.06 1.73 3.26
N ASP A 65 -4.55 0.51 3.03
CA ASP A 65 -4.33 -0.65 3.89
C ASP A 65 -4.64 -1.97 3.13
N SER A 66 -4.24 -3.10 3.70
CA SER A 66 -4.46 -4.42 3.11
C SER A 66 -4.63 -5.53 4.13
N GLU A 67 -5.41 -6.55 3.78
CA GLU A 67 -5.56 -7.79 4.55
C GLU A 67 -5.25 -9.00 3.66
N ALA A 68 -4.73 -10.08 4.22
CA ALA A 68 -4.48 -11.32 3.49
C ALA A 68 -4.70 -12.54 4.39
N PHE A 69 -5.28 -13.60 3.83
CA PHE A 69 -5.49 -14.88 4.50
C PHE A 69 -5.56 -16.01 3.48
N ASN A 70 -5.40 -17.24 3.95
CA ASN A 70 -5.66 -18.44 3.15
C ASN A 70 -7.03 -18.99 3.47
N THR A 71 -7.73 -19.41 2.43
CA THR A 71 -8.99 -20.16 2.53
C THR A 71 -8.73 -21.61 2.93
N ASP A 72 -9.76 -22.32 3.38
CA ASP A 72 -9.67 -23.75 3.73
C ASP A 72 -9.25 -24.62 2.53
N ASP A 73 -9.56 -24.20 1.30
CA ASP A 73 -9.12 -24.85 0.06
C ASP A 73 -7.70 -24.43 -0.39
N GLY A 74 -6.99 -23.64 0.42
CA GLY A 74 -5.58 -23.30 0.24
C GLY A 74 -5.31 -22.16 -0.74
N LYS A 75 -6.34 -21.46 -1.21
CA LYS A 75 -6.18 -20.28 -2.07
C LYS A 75 -5.87 -19.05 -1.24
N GLU A 76 -4.94 -18.24 -1.74
CA GLU A 76 -4.62 -16.98 -1.10
C GLU A 76 -5.68 -15.94 -1.46
N VAL A 77 -6.28 -15.32 -0.44
CA VAL A 77 -7.14 -14.15 -0.61
C VAL A 77 -6.40 -12.93 -0.08
N ARG A 78 -6.37 -11.86 -0.89
CA ARG A 78 -5.85 -10.56 -0.49
C ARG A 78 -6.88 -9.47 -0.76
N ILE A 79 -7.07 -8.58 0.20
CA ILE A 79 -7.96 -7.43 0.09
C ILE A 79 -7.13 -6.16 0.16
N LEU A 80 -7.30 -5.28 -0.82
CA LEU A 80 -6.69 -3.96 -0.85
C LEU A 80 -7.76 -2.91 -0.63
N PHE A 81 -7.52 -1.97 0.28
CA PHE A 81 -8.47 -0.91 0.61
C PHE A 81 -7.97 0.42 0.04
N TYR A 82 -8.79 1.04 -0.81
CA TYR A 82 -8.51 2.35 -1.38
C TYR A 82 -9.56 3.36 -0.94
N ARG A 83 -9.15 4.55 -0.49
CA ARG A 83 -10.07 5.62 -0.12
C ARG A 83 -10.85 6.08 -1.34
N THR A 84 -12.17 6.05 -1.25
CA THR A 84 -13.07 6.46 -2.34
C THR A 84 -14.13 7.46 -1.90
N ASN A 85 -14.33 7.60 -0.58
CA ASN A 85 -15.33 8.47 -0.01
C ASN A 85 -14.76 9.27 1.17
N HIS A 86 -15.44 10.36 1.48
CA HIS A 86 -15.26 11.12 2.71
C HIS A 86 -16.43 10.87 3.64
N LYS A 87 -16.15 10.60 4.91
CA LYS A 87 -17.11 10.60 5.99
C LYS A 87 -16.61 11.36 7.20
N HIS A 88 -15.31 11.24 7.50
CA HIS A 88 -14.72 11.82 8.71
C HIS A 88 -13.61 12.80 8.34
N SER A 89 -13.62 13.96 9.00
CA SER A 89 -12.60 15.01 8.83
C SER A 89 -11.60 15.02 9.99
N ASP A 90 -11.25 13.85 10.50
CA ASP A 90 -10.27 13.65 11.58
C ASP A 90 -8.84 13.46 11.07
N GLY A 91 -8.67 13.32 9.75
CA GLY A 91 -7.37 13.15 9.11
C GLY A 91 -6.91 11.69 9.01
N GLU A 92 -7.74 10.74 9.47
CA GLU A 92 -7.51 9.31 9.29
C GLU A 92 -8.32 8.79 8.10
N THR A 93 -7.95 7.63 7.57
CA THR A 93 -8.75 6.89 6.58
C THR A 93 -9.32 5.67 7.30
N THR A 94 -10.63 5.63 7.50
CA THR A 94 -11.30 4.49 8.12
C THR A 94 -11.84 3.52 7.06
N ARG A 95 -12.05 2.26 7.44
CA ARG A 95 -12.57 1.20 6.53
C ARG A 95 -13.85 1.60 5.80
N ASP A 96 -14.73 2.36 6.45
CA ASP A 96 -16.01 2.77 5.90
C ASP A 96 -15.94 3.95 4.91
N GLU A 97 -14.74 4.52 4.71
CA GLU A 97 -14.39 5.51 3.67
C GLU A 97 -13.68 4.88 2.45
N THR A 98 -13.43 3.57 2.50
CA THR A 98 -12.69 2.84 1.47
C THR A 98 -13.59 1.96 0.60
N THR A 99 -13.10 1.60 -0.58
CA THR A 99 -13.63 0.50 -1.38
C THR A 99 -12.64 -0.65 -1.36
N PRO A 100 -13.02 -1.83 -0.84
CA PRO A 100 -12.17 -3.01 -0.86
C PRO A 100 -12.12 -3.63 -2.24
N LEU A 101 -10.95 -4.05 -2.69
CA LEU A 101 -10.71 -4.82 -3.90
C LEU A 101 -10.21 -6.21 -3.47
N VAL A 102 -10.92 -7.25 -3.88
CA VAL A 102 -10.67 -8.63 -3.46
C VAL A 102 -9.94 -9.38 -4.57
N PHE A 103 -8.82 -9.98 -4.19
CA PHE A 103 -7.97 -10.78 -5.05
C PHE A 103 -7.94 -12.22 -4.53
N GLN A 104 -7.99 -13.17 -5.44
CA GLN A 104 -7.74 -14.58 -5.16
C GLN A 104 -6.61 -15.07 -6.06
N ASP A 105 -5.57 -15.63 -5.47
CA ASP A 105 -4.36 -16.08 -6.18
C ASP A 105 -3.82 -14.99 -7.15
N ASP A 106 -3.70 -13.76 -6.64
CA ASP A 106 -3.27 -12.55 -7.35
C ASP A 106 -4.19 -12.03 -8.47
N VAL A 107 -5.38 -12.61 -8.64
CA VAL A 107 -6.35 -12.19 -9.65
C VAL A 107 -7.54 -11.46 -9.02
N LEU A 108 -7.93 -10.30 -9.57
CA LEU A 108 -9.08 -9.53 -9.10
C LEU A 108 -10.38 -10.32 -9.31
N THR A 109 -11.06 -10.68 -8.23
CA THR A 109 -12.33 -11.42 -8.23
C THR A 109 -13.55 -10.56 -7.94
N GLY A 110 -13.35 -9.33 -7.44
CA GLY A 110 -14.41 -8.35 -7.26
C GLY A 110 -13.99 -7.19 -6.40
N TRP A 111 -14.91 -6.25 -6.18
CA TRP A 111 -14.69 -5.10 -5.31
C TRP A 111 -16.00 -4.62 -4.68
N GLY A 112 -15.87 -3.86 -3.60
CA GLY A 112 -16.99 -3.36 -2.81
C GLY A 112 -17.27 -4.19 -1.56
N HIS A 113 -17.93 -3.56 -0.59
CA HIS A 113 -18.13 -4.13 0.73
C HIS A 113 -18.91 -5.45 0.71
N SER A 114 -19.88 -5.60 -0.21
CA SER A 114 -20.63 -6.86 -0.37
C SER A 114 -19.75 -8.03 -0.80
N VAL A 115 -18.70 -7.79 -1.60
CA VAL A 115 -17.76 -8.85 -2.02
C VAL A 115 -16.81 -9.17 -0.88
N TYR A 116 -16.32 -8.14 -0.18
CA TYR A 116 -15.46 -8.31 1.00
C TYR A 116 -16.12 -9.13 2.11
N GLU A 117 -17.37 -8.81 2.47
CA GLU A 117 -18.11 -9.57 3.51
C GLU A 117 -18.44 -11.01 3.07
N ALA A 118 -18.43 -11.31 1.77
CA ALA A 118 -18.69 -12.67 1.27
C ALA A 118 -17.46 -13.59 1.34
N VAL A 119 -16.25 -13.03 1.42
CA VAL A 119 -15.00 -13.79 1.49
C VAL A 119 -14.41 -13.86 2.89
N ARG A 120 -14.94 -13.07 3.82
CA ARG A 120 -14.51 -12.99 5.22
C ARG A 120 -15.12 -14.09 6.08
#